data_AF-A0A9D9AJI6-F1
#
_entry.id   AF-A0A9D9AJI6-F1
#
_cell.length_a   1.000
_cell.length_b   1.000
_cell.length_c   1.000
_cell.angle_alpha   90.00
_cell.angle_beta   90.00
_cell.angle_gamma   90.00
#
_symmetry.space_group_name_H-M   'P 1'
#
loop_
_entity.id
_entity.type
_entity.pdbx_description
1 polymer ?
#
loop_
_entity_poly.entity_id
_entity_poly.type
_entity_poly.pdbx_seq_one_letter_code
_entity_poly.pdbx_strand_id
1 'polypeptide(L)'
;MNNIVQGGFIDVPESVEGVVHESSEQTGLRNIAGSVALARGEIDTASPAYFFVNVTDNPGLDHGQLRNPDSQGFAVFGHVVEGMDIILAIHTTPASEQAEDAYMAGQMLADPVRFTASLRE
;
A
#
# COMPACT_ATOMS: atom_id res chain seq x y z
N MET A 1 1.59 -14.68 3.48
CA MET A 1 1.89 -14.38 2.07
C MET A 1 1.54 -12.92 1.86
N ASN A 2 2.40 -12.14 1.21
CA ASN A 2 2.11 -10.73 0.95
C ASN A 2 0.97 -10.66 -0.05
N ASN A 3 -0.11 -9.95 0.28
CA ASN A 3 -1.32 -9.88 -0.54
C ASN A 3 -1.57 -8.45 -1.05
N ILE A 4 -0.50 -7.67 -1.17
CA ILE A 4 -0.52 -6.28 -1.64
C ILE A 4 0.64 -6.04 -2.60
N VAL A 5 0.48 -5.03 -3.46
CA VAL A 5 1.59 -4.39 -4.19
C VAL A 5 1.72 -2.99 -3.64
N GLN A 6 2.85 -2.71 -2.97
CA GLN A 6 3.14 -1.39 -2.42
C GLN A 6 4.06 -0.61 -3.35
N GLY A 7 3.76 0.67 -3.54
CA GLY A 7 4.51 1.57 -4.39
C GLY A 7 4.48 2.99 -3.85
N GLY A 8 5.06 3.89 -4.63
CA GLY A 8 5.30 5.26 -4.19
C GLY A 8 6.69 5.72 -4.56
N PHE A 9 7.13 6.80 -3.94
CA PHE A 9 8.47 7.31 -4.18
C PHE A 9 9.54 6.48 -3.47
N ILE A 10 10.32 5.72 -4.23
CA ILE A 10 11.45 4.96 -3.70
C ILE A 10 12.62 5.90 -3.32
N ASP A 11 12.71 7.09 -3.94
CA ASP A 11 13.89 7.98 -3.89
C ASP A 11 13.60 9.47 -3.53
N VAL A 12 12.61 9.80 -2.69
CA VAL A 12 12.18 11.22 -2.40
C VAL A 12 12.29 11.57 -0.90
N PRO A 13 12.65 12.82 -0.51
CA PRO A 13 13.31 13.12 0.75
C PRO A 13 12.43 13.07 2.00
N GLU A 14 13.11 13.03 3.15
CA GLU A 14 12.69 12.81 4.55
C GLU A 14 11.37 13.41 5.08
N SER A 15 10.62 14.21 4.33
CA SER A 15 9.38 14.81 4.86
C SER A 15 8.42 15.24 3.76
N VAL A 16 7.37 14.45 3.58
CA VAL A 16 6.09 14.92 3.03
C VAL A 16 5.13 15.00 4.22
N GLU A 17 4.39 16.09 4.34
CA GLU A 17 3.42 16.26 5.41
C GLU A 17 2.43 15.08 5.44
N GLY A 18 2.21 14.54 6.64
CA GLY A 18 1.24 13.47 6.84
C GLY A 18 -0.17 13.94 6.55
N VAL A 19 -1.03 13.02 6.12
CA VAL A 19 -2.46 13.27 5.97
C VAL A 19 -3.24 12.65 7.12
N VAL A 20 -4.39 13.26 7.43
CA VAL A 20 -5.34 12.74 8.42
C VAL A 20 -5.78 11.34 8.03
N HIS A 21 -5.76 10.41 8.98
CA HIS A 21 -6.17 9.04 8.77
C HIS A 21 -7.69 8.87 8.78
N GLU A 22 -8.26 8.50 7.63
CA GLU A 22 -9.68 8.21 7.46
C GLU A 22 -9.93 6.69 7.48
N SER A 23 -10.19 6.15 8.66
CA SER A 23 -10.34 4.71 8.88
C SER A 23 -11.58 4.11 8.21
N SER A 24 -11.60 2.79 8.03
CA SER A 24 -12.76 2.07 7.49
C SER A 24 -14.01 2.15 8.38
N GLU A 25 -13.87 2.47 9.67
CA GLU A 25 -15.01 2.75 10.56
C GLU A 25 -15.68 4.08 10.19
N GLN A 26 -14.89 5.09 9.84
CA GLN A 26 -15.40 6.41 9.46
C GLN A 26 -15.95 6.42 8.03
N THR A 27 -15.26 5.76 7.10
CA THR A 27 -15.59 5.84 5.66
C THR A 27 -16.46 4.69 5.16
N GLY A 28 -16.46 3.55 5.86
CA GLY A 28 -17.07 2.30 5.38
C GLY A 28 -16.28 1.60 4.28
N LEU A 29 -15.14 2.15 3.81
CA LEU A 29 -14.33 1.58 2.76
C LEU A 29 -13.42 0.48 3.32
N ARG A 30 -13.43 -0.69 2.68
CA ARG A 30 -12.76 -1.92 3.16
C ARG A 30 -11.56 -2.28 2.28
N ASN A 31 -10.56 -2.92 2.88
CA ASN A 31 -9.39 -3.47 2.20
C ASN A 31 -9.73 -4.77 1.46
N ILE A 32 -10.52 -4.64 0.38
CA ILE A 32 -10.89 -5.72 -0.54
C ILE A 32 -10.01 -5.72 -1.78
N ALA A 33 -10.04 -6.80 -2.56
CA ALA A 33 -9.30 -6.92 -3.81
C ALA A 33 -9.53 -5.68 -4.71
N GLY A 34 -8.45 -5.14 -5.27
CA GLY A 34 -8.41 -3.96 -6.12
C GLY A 34 -8.50 -2.61 -5.39
N SER A 35 -8.76 -2.58 -4.08
CA SER A 35 -8.76 -1.30 -3.37
C SER A 35 -7.35 -0.71 -3.24
N VAL A 36 -7.28 0.62 -3.28
CA VAL A 36 -6.05 1.40 -3.13
C VAL A 36 -6.09 2.09 -1.77
N ALA A 37 -5.04 1.89 -0.98
CA ALA A 37 -4.94 2.40 0.37
C ALA A 37 -3.60 3.09 0.62
N LEU A 38 -3.57 4.03 1.57
CA LEU A 38 -2.34 4.71 1.97
C LEU A 38 -1.50 3.82 2.87
N ALA A 39 -0.19 3.77 2.61
CA ALA A 39 0.76 3.15 3.53
C ALA A 39 1.08 4.13 4.68
N ARG A 40 1.32 3.60 5.88
CA ARG A 40 1.67 4.37 7.08
C ARG A 40 2.54 3.58 8.04
N GLY A 41 3.28 4.27 8.90
CA GLY A 41 3.90 3.69 10.09
C GLY A 41 2.96 3.82 11.28
N GLU A 42 2.87 5.02 11.82
CA GLU A 42 1.97 5.41 12.93
C GLU A 42 0.68 6.08 12.40
N ILE A 43 -0.29 6.34 13.27
CA ILE A 43 -1.47 7.13 12.94
C ILE A 43 -1.06 8.53 12.43
N ASP A 44 -1.76 9.04 11.41
CA ASP A 44 -1.52 10.34 10.76
C ASP A 44 -0.10 10.53 10.17
N THR A 45 0.68 9.45 10.02
CA THR A 45 1.97 9.45 9.31
C THR A 45 1.85 8.99 7.86
N ALA A 46 0.64 8.66 7.42
CA ALA A 46 0.38 8.34 6.03
C ALA A 46 0.80 9.53 5.16
N SER A 47 1.66 9.27 4.17
CA SER A 47 2.03 10.28 3.18
C SER A 47 1.39 9.91 1.85
N PRO A 48 0.88 10.90 1.07
CA PRO A 48 0.42 10.64 -0.30
C PRO A 48 1.54 10.13 -1.21
N ALA A 49 2.79 10.15 -0.75
CA ALA A 49 3.94 9.55 -1.41
C ALA A 49 3.91 8.02 -1.48
N TYR A 50 3.15 7.34 -0.60
CA TYR A 50 3.17 5.88 -0.48
C TYR A 50 1.76 5.29 -0.43
N PHE A 51 1.50 4.31 -1.28
CA PHE A 51 0.22 3.61 -1.36
C PHE A 51 0.44 2.13 -1.66
N PHE A 52 -0.60 1.34 -1.46
CA PHE A 52 -0.61 -0.04 -1.91
C PHE A 52 -1.96 -0.40 -2.54
N VAL A 53 -1.93 -1.44 -3.39
CA VAL A 53 -3.10 -2.07 -3.98
C VAL A 53 -3.28 -3.45 -3.38
N ASN A 54 -4.48 -3.75 -2.90
CA ASN A 54 -4.85 -5.08 -2.43
C ASN A 54 -5.05 -6.04 -3.62
N VAL A 55 -4.32 -7.17 -3.68
CA VAL A 55 -4.54 -8.18 -4.74
C VAL A 55 -5.59 -9.23 -4.36
N THR A 56 -5.89 -9.35 -3.08
CA THR A 56 -6.98 -10.15 -2.52
C THR A 56 -7.68 -9.36 -1.43
N ASP A 57 -8.75 -9.91 -0.86
CA ASP A 57 -9.35 -9.33 0.34
C ASP A 57 -8.39 -9.48 1.53
N ASN A 58 -8.18 -8.37 2.25
CA ASN A 58 -7.29 -8.25 3.38
C ASN A 58 -8.04 -7.63 4.58
N PRO A 59 -9.06 -8.31 5.13
CA PRO A 59 -9.88 -7.75 6.21
C PRO A 59 -9.07 -7.41 7.46
N GLY A 60 -7.91 -8.04 7.66
CA GLY A 60 -6.97 -7.73 8.76
C GLY A 60 -6.30 -6.35 8.65
N LEU A 61 -6.47 -5.63 7.54
CA LEU A 61 -6.00 -4.26 7.33
C LEU A 61 -7.07 -3.21 7.65
N ASP A 62 -8.30 -3.62 7.94
CA ASP A 62 -9.39 -2.72 8.29
C ASP A 62 -9.31 -2.26 9.76
N HIS A 63 -10.09 -1.23 10.11
CA HIS A 63 -10.24 -0.77 11.49
C HIS A 63 -10.69 -1.90 12.43
N GLY A 64 -10.21 -1.87 13.67
CA GLY A 64 -10.50 -2.84 14.73
C GLY A 64 -9.66 -4.11 14.65
N GLN A 65 -8.70 -4.18 13.72
CA GLN A 65 -7.82 -5.33 13.53
C GLN A 65 -6.41 -5.07 14.05
N LEU A 66 -5.70 -6.15 14.39
CA LEU A 66 -4.44 -6.08 15.14
C LEU A 66 -3.18 -5.93 14.27
N ARG A 67 -3.32 -5.50 13.00
CA ARG A 67 -2.17 -5.33 12.12
C ARG A 67 -1.25 -4.19 12.55
N ASN A 68 -1.84 -3.14 13.13
CA ASN A 68 -1.14 -2.01 13.75
C ASN A 68 -1.53 -1.98 15.25
N PRO A 69 -0.62 -1.56 16.16
CA PRO A 69 -0.93 -1.49 17.59
C PRO A 69 -2.13 -0.62 17.93
N ASP A 70 -2.37 0.43 17.16
CA ASP A 70 -3.50 1.36 17.31
C ASP A 70 -4.86 0.81 16.82
N SER A 71 -4.86 -0.35 16.14
CA SER A 71 -6.04 -0.95 15.52
C SER A 71 -6.80 -0.06 14.52
N GLN A 72 -6.19 1.02 14.02
CA GLN A 72 -6.84 1.97 13.11
C GLN A 72 -6.86 1.50 11.64
N GLY A 73 -6.14 0.42 11.32
CA GLY A 73 -6.05 -0.13 9.97
C GLY A 73 -5.39 0.82 8.97
N PHE A 74 -5.68 0.63 7.68
CA PHE A 74 -5.17 1.42 6.55
C PHE A 74 -6.32 2.07 5.79
N ALA A 75 -6.19 3.36 5.51
CA ALA A 75 -7.24 4.16 4.87
C ALA A 75 -7.32 3.85 3.38
N VAL A 76 -8.46 3.30 2.94
CA VAL A 76 -8.78 3.09 1.53
C VAL A 76 -9.33 4.38 0.95
N PHE A 77 -8.81 4.80 -0.21
CA PHE A 77 -9.20 6.05 -0.88
C PHE A 77 -9.57 5.86 -2.36
N GLY A 78 -9.45 4.64 -2.89
CA GLY A 78 -9.75 4.37 -4.29
C GLY A 78 -9.85 2.89 -4.59
N HIS A 79 -10.09 2.58 -5.87
CA HIS A 79 -10.14 1.23 -6.40
C HIS A 79 -9.63 1.22 -7.84
N VAL A 80 -8.93 0.17 -8.22
CA VAL A 80 -8.46 -0.05 -9.59
C VAL A 80 -9.64 -0.44 -10.47
N VAL A 81 -10.04 0.45 -11.38
CA VAL A 81 -11.18 0.21 -12.29
C VAL A 81 -10.77 -0.61 -13.53
N GLU A 82 -9.51 -0.50 -13.95
CA GLU A 82 -8.93 -1.21 -15.09
C GLU A 82 -7.45 -1.53 -14.80
N GLY A 83 -6.91 -2.60 -15.39
CA GLY A 83 -5.49 -2.97 -15.25
C GLY A 83 -5.15 -3.80 -14.01
N MET A 84 -6.13 -4.48 -13.38
CA MET A 84 -5.85 -5.39 -12.25
C MET A 84 -4.95 -6.57 -12.63
N ASP A 85 -4.98 -7.01 -13.89
CA ASP A 85 -4.05 -8.00 -14.43
C ASP A 85 -2.60 -7.52 -14.42
N ILE A 86 -2.36 -6.23 -14.64
CA ILE A 86 -1.03 -5.61 -14.52
C ILE A 86 -0.58 -5.64 -13.06
N ILE A 87 -1.44 -5.28 -12.10
CA ILE A 87 -1.13 -5.35 -10.67
C ILE A 87 -0.77 -6.78 -10.25
N LEU A 88 -1.53 -7.77 -10.72
CA LEU A 88 -1.24 -9.19 -10.45
C LEU A 88 0.09 -9.64 -11.07
N ALA A 89 0.41 -9.19 -12.29
CA ALA A 89 1.70 -9.49 -12.91
C ALA A 89 2.86 -8.92 -12.06
N ILE A 90 2.75 -7.68 -11.57
CA ILE A 90 3.73 -7.07 -10.67
C ILE A 90 3.87 -7.89 -9.39
N HIS A 91 2.76 -8.29 -8.77
CA HIS A 91 2.75 -9.09 -7.52
C HIS A 91 3.51 -10.41 -7.64
N THR A 92 3.47 -11.04 -8.82
CA THR A 92 4.17 -12.32 -9.09
C THR A 92 5.62 -12.17 -9.51
N THR A 93 6.13 -10.94 -9.64
CA THR A 93 7.51 -10.67 -10.06
C THR A 93 8.48 -11.07 -8.94
N PRO A 94 9.65 -11.66 -9.26
CA PRO A 94 10.63 -12.06 -8.25
C PRO A 94 11.07 -10.90 -7.34
N ALA A 95 11.03 -11.15 -6.03
CA ALA A 95 11.58 -10.26 -5.04
C ALA A 95 13.08 -10.54 -4.80
N SER A 96 13.84 -9.49 -4.51
CA SER A 96 15.19 -9.57 -3.98
C SER A 96 15.17 -10.20 -2.59
N GLU A 97 16.02 -11.20 -2.39
CA GLU A 97 16.29 -11.77 -1.06
C GLU A 97 17.07 -10.81 -0.15
N GLN A 98 17.64 -9.75 -0.73
CA GLN A 98 18.50 -8.80 -0.05
C GLN A 98 17.77 -7.46 0.07
N ALA A 99 17.69 -6.94 1.29
CA ALA A 99 17.24 -5.59 1.60
C ALA A 99 18.02 -5.07 2.82
N GLU A 100 18.18 -3.75 2.92
CA GLU A 100 18.85 -3.12 4.08
C GLU A 100 18.08 -3.38 5.39
N ASP A 101 16.75 -3.35 5.32
CA ASP A 101 15.87 -3.79 6.40
C ASP A 101 15.53 -5.27 6.22
N ALA A 102 15.83 -6.08 7.24
CA ALA A 102 15.49 -7.51 7.26
C ALA A 102 13.98 -7.76 7.15
N TYR A 103 13.15 -6.81 7.60
CA TYR A 103 11.71 -6.87 7.38
C TYR A 103 11.36 -6.79 5.89
N MET A 104 12.11 -6.03 5.09
CA MET A 104 11.87 -5.86 3.65
C MET A 104 12.50 -6.96 2.78
N ALA A 105 13.35 -7.82 3.34
CA ALA A 105 13.98 -8.92 2.62
C ALA A 105 12.92 -9.88 2.04
N GLY A 106 13.02 -10.19 0.75
CA GLY A 106 12.02 -11.00 0.04
C GLY A 106 10.72 -10.26 -0.30
N GLN A 107 10.65 -8.95 -0.07
CA GLN A 107 9.47 -8.12 -0.39
C GLN A 107 9.76 -7.06 -1.46
N MET A 108 11.02 -6.63 -1.59
CA MET A 108 11.44 -5.66 -2.61
C MET A 108 11.59 -6.35 -3.96
N LEU A 109 11.03 -5.81 -5.04
CA LEU A 109 11.25 -6.35 -6.38
C LEU A 109 12.74 -6.29 -6.76
N ALA A 110 13.26 -7.37 -7.36
CA ALA A 110 14.65 -7.39 -7.83
C ALA A 110 14.91 -6.37 -8.95
N ASP A 111 13.89 -6.13 -9.78
CA ASP A 111 13.83 -5.04 -10.76
C ASP A 111 12.54 -4.23 -10.53
N PRO A 112 12.60 -3.06 -9.87
CA PRO A 112 11.42 -2.28 -9.54
C PRO A 112 10.66 -1.77 -10.77
N VAL A 113 9.35 -1.99 -10.78
CA VAL A 113 8.46 -1.45 -11.82
C VAL A 113 8.29 0.06 -11.62
N ARG A 114 8.63 0.83 -12.65
CA ARG A 114 8.58 2.30 -12.61
C ARG A 114 7.27 2.84 -13.17
N PHE A 115 6.58 3.67 -12.39
CA PHE A 115 5.51 4.53 -12.90
C PHE A 115 6.13 5.66 -13.73
N THR A 116 5.78 5.74 -15.01
CA THR A 116 6.38 6.71 -15.95
C THR A 116 5.63 8.03 -16.03
N ALA A 117 4.34 8.04 -15.69
CA ALA A 117 3.49 9.22 -15.63
C ALA A 117 2.27 8.97 -14.72
N SER A 118 1.71 10.03 -14.16
CA SER A 118 0.38 10.06 -13.56
C SER A 118 -0.42 11.17 -14.22
N LEU A 119 -1.67 10.88 -14.55
CA LEU A 119 -2.57 11.81 -15.23
C LEU A 119 -3.85 11.94 -14.41
N ARG A 120 -4.36 13.17 -14.33
CA ARG A 120 -5.66 13.46 -13.74
C ARG A 120 -6.55 14.00 -14.85
N GLU A 121 -7.66 13.31 -15.09
CA GLU A 121 -8.73 13.73 -16.00
C GLU A 121 -9.73 14.67 -15.30
#